data_AF-A0A6J5KF89-F1
#
_entry.id   AF-A0A6J5KF89-F1
#
_cell.length_a   1.000
_cell.length_b   1.000
_cell.length_c   1.000
_cell.angle_alpha   90.00
_cell.angle_beta   90.00
_cell.angle_gamma   90.00
#
_symmetry.space_group_name_H-M   'P 1'
#
loop_
_entity.id
_entity.type
_entity.pdbx_description
1 polymer ?
#
loop_
_entity_poly.entity_id
_entity_poly.type
_entity_poly.pdbx_seq_one_letter_code
_entity_poly.pdbx_strand_id
1 'polypeptide(L)'
;MAHAARTTQSEMPIRRPLSEPSFAEMSAAGLRAFFNIARDWDLSAEEQIVLLGSPGRSTYFKWKSAPETARLARDTLERLSLLLGIYKALQILLPQPSAADSWIKRPNSAPPFGGRRALDRMLAGNISDLVAVRQYLDAMRGGWA
;
A
#
# COMPACT_ATOMS: atom_id res chain seq x y z
N MET A 1 63.90 14.73 -24.27
CA MET A 1 62.58 15.38 -24.49
C MET A 1 61.52 14.40 -24.03
N ALA A 2 60.85 14.69 -22.91
CA ALA A 2 60.05 13.74 -22.15
C ALA A 2 58.62 13.63 -22.69
N HIS A 3 58.16 12.38 -22.90
CA HIS A 3 56.77 12.05 -23.22
C HIS A 3 55.90 12.22 -21.96
N ALA A 4 55.03 13.22 -21.96
CA ALA A 4 53.98 13.37 -20.95
C ALA A 4 52.78 12.48 -21.32
N ALA A 5 52.59 11.40 -20.57
CA ALA A 5 51.40 10.57 -20.63
C ALA A 5 50.19 11.36 -20.09
N ARG A 6 49.15 11.50 -20.91
CA ARG A 6 47.84 11.99 -20.48
C ARG A 6 47.10 10.86 -19.80
N THR A 7 47.00 10.92 -18.47
CA THR A 7 46.06 10.09 -17.71
C THR A 7 44.68 10.74 -17.80
N THR A 8 43.79 10.18 -18.63
CA THR A 8 42.36 10.46 -18.55
C THR A 8 41.81 9.81 -17.28
N GLN A 9 41.52 10.60 -16.26
CA GLN A 9 40.72 10.13 -15.13
C GLN A 9 39.30 9.86 -15.63
N SER A 10 38.89 8.59 -15.61
CA SER A 10 37.49 8.19 -15.76
C SER A 10 36.72 8.72 -14.55
N GLU A 11 36.00 9.82 -14.78
CA GLU A 11 35.03 10.35 -13.83
C GLU A 11 33.87 9.35 -13.72
N MET A 12 33.89 8.51 -12.68
CA MET A 12 32.75 7.66 -12.38
C MET A 12 31.56 8.56 -12.05
N PRO A 13 30.36 8.35 -12.65
CA PRO A 13 29.21 9.15 -12.31
C PRO A 13 28.89 8.96 -10.83
N ILE A 14 28.99 10.06 -10.07
CA ILE A 14 28.60 10.11 -8.67
C ILE A 14 27.14 9.66 -8.60
N ARG A 15 26.89 8.46 -8.06
CA ARG A 15 25.53 8.00 -7.73
C ARG A 15 24.95 9.03 -6.77
N ARG A 16 24.03 9.85 -7.24
CA ARG A 16 23.28 10.80 -6.41
C ARG A 16 22.68 10.00 -5.25
N PRO A 17 22.92 10.38 -3.98
CA PRO A 17 22.28 9.69 -2.86
C PRO A 17 20.77 9.77 -3.08
N LEU A 18 20.08 8.64 -2.96
CA LEU A 18 18.62 8.59 -3.03
C LEU A 18 18.09 9.50 -1.92
N SER A 19 17.65 10.71 -2.28
CA SER A 19 16.99 11.60 -1.33
C SER A 19 15.70 10.95 -0.85
N GLU A 20 15.30 11.20 0.40
CA GLU A 20 14.04 10.68 0.91
C GLU A 20 12.88 11.08 0.00
N PRO A 21 11.93 10.16 -0.30
CA PRO A 21 10.80 10.48 -1.15
C PRO A 21 10.02 11.67 -0.60
N SER A 22 9.70 12.63 -1.45
CA SER A 22 8.79 13.71 -1.09
C SER A 22 7.39 13.19 -0.81
N PHE A 23 6.61 13.97 -0.06
CA PHE A 23 5.21 13.63 0.24
C PHE A 23 4.35 13.42 -1.00
N ALA A 24 4.61 14.16 -2.09
CA ALA A 24 3.92 14.01 -3.35
C ALA A 24 4.31 12.69 -4.05
N GLU A 25 5.58 12.31 -4.01
CA GLU A 25 6.04 11.01 -4.55
C GLU A 25 5.44 9.84 -3.78
N MET A 26 5.38 9.93 -2.44
CA MET A 26 4.70 8.95 -1.59
C MET A 26 3.20 8.87 -1.88
N SER A 27 2.54 10.00 -2.06
CA SER A 27 1.12 10.07 -2.44
C SER A 27 0.86 9.32 -3.75
N ALA A 28 1.64 9.63 -4.79
CA ALA A 28 1.48 9.02 -6.10
C ALA A 28 1.82 7.51 -6.08
N ALA A 29 2.89 7.12 -5.39
CA ALA A 29 3.28 5.72 -5.26
C ALA A 29 2.24 4.91 -4.47
N GLY A 30 1.74 5.45 -3.35
CA GLY A 30 0.72 4.82 -2.52
C GLY A 30 -0.58 4.59 -3.28
N LEU A 31 -1.05 5.57 -4.06
CA LEU A 31 -2.24 5.41 -4.90
C LEU A 31 -2.05 4.32 -5.97
N ARG A 32 -0.91 4.32 -6.68
CA ARG A 32 -0.63 3.28 -7.68
C ARG A 32 -0.64 1.88 -7.06
N ALA A 33 0.00 1.71 -5.91
CA ALA A 33 0.00 0.45 -5.18
C ALA A 33 -1.43 0.05 -4.77
N PHE A 34 -2.19 0.98 -4.20
CA PHE A 34 -3.57 0.72 -3.79
C PHE A 34 -4.47 0.31 -4.94
N PHE A 35 -4.40 0.96 -6.11
CA PHE A 35 -5.26 0.57 -7.24
C PHE A 35 -4.90 -0.80 -7.81
N ASN A 36 -3.63 -1.23 -7.72
CA ASN A 36 -3.24 -2.59 -8.04
C ASN A 36 -3.83 -3.58 -7.03
N ILE A 37 -3.69 -3.31 -5.72
CA ILE A 37 -4.26 -4.13 -4.65
C ILE A 37 -5.79 -4.24 -4.80
N ALA A 38 -6.46 -3.12 -5.07
CA ALA A 38 -7.90 -3.07 -5.25
C ALA A 38 -8.38 -3.89 -6.46
N ARG A 39 -7.57 -3.96 -7.53
CA ARG A 39 -7.83 -4.85 -8.66
C ARG A 39 -7.69 -6.31 -8.25
N ASP A 40 -6.60 -6.67 -7.58
CA ASP A 40 -6.34 -8.06 -7.18
C ASP A 40 -7.41 -8.57 -6.19
N TRP A 41 -7.87 -7.68 -5.29
CA TRP A 41 -8.98 -7.94 -4.38
C TRP A 41 -10.36 -7.80 -5.01
N ASP A 42 -10.46 -7.37 -6.27
CA ASP A 42 -11.72 -7.14 -6.99
C ASP A 42 -12.69 -6.19 -6.23
N LEU A 43 -12.16 -5.07 -5.74
CA LEU A 43 -12.96 -4.09 -5.01
C LEU A 43 -13.75 -3.17 -5.95
N SER A 44 -15.01 -2.91 -5.60
CA SER A 44 -15.83 -1.90 -6.25
C SER A 44 -15.30 -0.48 -5.99
N ALA A 45 -15.72 0.50 -6.81
CA ALA A 45 -15.30 1.89 -6.62
C ALA A 45 -15.75 2.45 -5.26
N GLU A 46 -16.94 2.07 -4.78
CA GLU A 46 -17.47 2.55 -3.50
C GLU A 46 -16.67 1.97 -2.33
N GLU A 47 -16.30 0.69 -2.38
CA GLU A 47 -15.41 0.09 -1.38
C GLU A 47 -14.04 0.77 -1.37
N GLN A 48 -13.49 1.07 -2.54
CA GLN A 48 -12.21 1.78 -2.66
C GLN A 48 -12.27 3.19 -2.04
N ILE A 49 -13.36 3.92 -2.25
CA ILE A 49 -13.59 5.24 -1.66
C ILE A 49 -13.58 5.15 -0.14
N VAL A 50 -14.31 4.19 0.44
CA VAL A 50 -14.35 3.98 1.91
C VAL A 50 -12.95 3.69 2.45
N LEU A 51 -12.20 2.78 1.82
CA LEU A 51 -10.85 2.42 2.27
C LEU A 51 -9.85 3.58 2.18
N LEU A 52 -10.06 4.53 1.26
CA LEU A 52 -9.26 5.75 1.12
C LEU A 52 -9.67 6.89 2.09
N GLY A 53 -10.64 6.66 2.98
CA GLY A 53 -11.10 7.67 3.93
C GLY A 53 -12.25 8.53 3.39
N SER A 54 -13.04 7.99 2.47
CA SER A 54 -14.24 8.63 1.90
C SER A 54 -13.99 10.01 1.26
N PRO A 55 -12.99 10.14 0.35
CA PRO A 55 -12.85 11.36 -0.44
C PRO A 55 -14.09 11.57 -1.32
N GLY A 56 -14.33 12.81 -1.75
CA GLY A 56 -15.37 13.09 -2.76
C GLY A 56 -15.13 12.28 -4.05
N ARG A 57 -16.20 11.83 -4.72
CA ARG A 57 -16.11 10.98 -5.92
C ARG A 57 -15.22 11.58 -7.02
N SER A 58 -15.34 12.88 -7.28
CA SER A 58 -14.49 13.58 -8.27
C SER A 58 -13.01 13.51 -7.90
N THR A 59 -12.68 13.69 -6.62
CA THR A 59 -11.32 13.54 -6.09
C THR A 59 -10.80 12.13 -6.26
N TYR A 60 -11.61 11.11 -5.93
CA TYR A 60 -11.26 9.70 -6.15
C TYR A 60 -10.94 9.41 -7.63
N PHE A 61 -11.80 9.82 -8.55
CA PHE A 61 -11.57 9.55 -9.98
C PHE A 61 -10.35 10.31 -10.51
N LYS A 62 -10.09 11.54 -10.03
CA LYS A 62 -8.85 12.27 -10.35
C LYS A 62 -7.60 11.56 -9.82
N TRP A 63 -7.63 11.06 -8.59
CA TRP A 63 -6.52 10.28 -8.02
C TRP A 63 -6.28 8.99 -8.81
N LYS A 64 -7.34 8.36 -9.32
CA LYS A 64 -7.26 7.14 -10.15
C LYS A 64 -6.67 7.40 -11.52
N SER A 65 -7.02 8.50 -12.18
CA SER A 65 -6.54 8.83 -13.52
C SER A 65 -5.17 9.50 -13.53
N ALA A 66 -4.84 10.30 -12.50
CA ALA A 66 -3.65 11.13 -12.44
C ALA A 66 -3.01 11.13 -11.03
N PRO A 67 -2.54 9.96 -10.53
CA PRO A 67 -2.01 9.82 -9.17
C PRO A 67 -0.80 10.71 -8.88
N GLU A 68 0.00 11.07 -9.90
CA GLU A 68 1.14 11.99 -9.81
C GLU A 68 0.75 13.42 -9.41
N THR A 69 -0.52 13.80 -9.62
CA THR A 69 -1.04 15.11 -9.23
C THR A 69 -1.58 15.14 -7.80
N ALA A 70 -1.69 13.97 -7.15
CA ALA A 70 -2.32 13.85 -5.85
C ALA A 70 -1.41 14.39 -4.74
N ARG A 71 -2.02 15.16 -3.84
CA ARG A 71 -1.45 15.50 -2.53
C ARG A 71 -2.43 15.01 -1.47
N LEU A 72 -2.11 13.87 -0.88
CA LEU A 72 -3.03 13.19 0.04
C LEU A 72 -3.03 13.86 1.42
N ALA A 73 -4.11 13.69 2.18
CA ALA A 73 -4.06 13.99 3.61
C ALA A 73 -3.24 12.92 4.35
N ARG A 74 -2.74 13.26 5.54
CA ARG A 74 -2.01 12.31 6.39
C ARG A 74 -2.83 11.04 6.67
N ASP A 75 -4.11 11.19 6.99
CA ASP A 75 -5.04 10.07 7.22
C ASP A 75 -5.09 9.11 6.02
N THR A 76 -5.23 9.63 4.79
CA THR A 76 -5.24 8.78 3.58
C THR A 76 -3.91 8.04 3.40
N LEU A 77 -2.76 8.68 3.67
CA LEU A 77 -1.47 7.99 3.63
C LEU A 77 -1.34 6.91 4.69
N GLU A 78 -1.85 7.14 5.90
CA GLU A 78 -1.86 6.12 6.96
C GLU A 78 -2.72 4.93 6.57
N ARG A 79 -3.91 5.16 5.99
CA ARG A 79 -4.77 4.11 5.46
C ARG A 79 -4.08 3.31 4.34
N LEU A 80 -3.42 4.00 3.41
CA LEU A 80 -2.65 3.36 2.34
C LEU A 80 -1.52 2.47 2.90
N SER A 81 -0.81 2.95 3.93
CA SER A 81 0.23 2.19 4.61
C SER A 81 -0.33 0.91 5.27
N LEU A 82 -1.49 1.02 5.95
CA LEU A 82 -2.16 -0.13 6.55
C LEU A 82 -2.60 -1.15 5.51
N LEU A 83 -3.23 -0.70 4.42
CA LEU A 83 -3.71 -1.55 3.32
C LEU A 83 -2.56 -2.28 2.63
N LEU A 84 -1.47 -1.57 2.33
CA LEU A 84 -0.25 -2.18 1.78
C LEU A 84 0.32 -3.23 2.73
N GLY A 85 0.31 -2.93 4.03
CA GLY A 85 0.74 -3.85 5.07
C GLY A 85 -0.11 -5.12 5.16
N ILE A 86 -1.43 -4.99 5.10
CA ILE A 86 -2.39 -6.09 5.07
C ILE A 86 -2.12 -6.97 3.85
N TYR A 87 -2.03 -6.36 2.66
CA TYR A 87 -1.74 -7.08 1.42
C TYR A 87 -0.42 -7.85 1.51
N LYS A 88 0.66 -7.18 1.92
CA LYS A 88 1.98 -7.81 2.08
C LYS A 88 1.94 -8.97 3.08
N ALA A 89 1.27 -8.82 4.21
CA ALA A 89 1.18 -9.88 5.21
C ALA A 89 0.45 -11.11 4.65
N LEU A 90 -0.64 -10.91 3.89
CA LEU A 90 -1.35 -12.01 3.22
C LEU A 90 -0.47 -12.74 2.20
N GLN A 91 0.28 -12.00 1.37
CA GLN A 91 1.20 -12.59 0.39
C GLN A 91 2.35 -13.40 1.05
N ILE A 92 2.72 -13.08 2.29
CA ILE A 92 3.72 -13.83 3.04
C ILE A 92 3.10 -15.08 3.71
N LEU A 93 1.92 -14.93 4.30
CA LEU A 93 1.26 -15.97 5.07
C LEU A 93 0.65 -17.08 4.19
N LEU A 94 0.26 -16.75 2.97
CA LEU A 94 -0.49 -17.64 2.09
C LEU A 94 0.33 -17.94 0.83
N PRO A 95 0.82 -19.18 0.66
CA PRO A 95 1.70 -19.55 -0.45
C PRO A 95 1.06 -19.39 -1.84
N GLN A 96 -0.28 -19.44 -1.90
CA GLN A 96 -1.03 -19.33 -3.14
C GLN A 96 -1.55 -17.90 -3.32
N PRO A 97 -1.13 -17.16 -4.37
CA PRO A 97 -1.54 -15.76 -4.58
C PRO A 97 -3.06 -15.58 -4.61
N SER A 98 -3.79 -16.45 -5.32
CA SER A 98 -5.26 -16.38 -5.37
C SER A 98 -5.93 -16.62 -4.01
N ALA A 99 -5.29 -17.36 -3.11
CA ALA A 99 -5.77 -17.51 -1.74
C ALA A 99 -5.53 -16.23 -0.92
N ALA A 100 -4.38 -15.57 -1.10
CA ALA A 100 -4.07 -14.28 -0.49
C ALA A 100 -5.04 -13.18 -0.95
N ASP A 101 -5.27 -13.09 -2.26
CA ASP A 101 -6.09 -12.04 -2.86
C ASP A 101 -7.57 -12.18 -2.49
N SER A 102 -8.07 -13.40 -2.38
CA SER A 102 -9.46 -13.65 -2.00
C SER A 102 -9.69 -13.71 -0.48
N TRP A 103 -8.65 -13.73 0.34
CA TRP A 103 -8.76 -13.97 1.79
C TRP A 103 -9.68 -12.96 2.48
N ILE A 104 -9.54 -11.67 2.16
CA ILE A 104 -10.33 -10.61 2.80
C ILE A 104 -11.82 -10.72 2.52
N LYS A 105 -12.20 -11.40 1.44
CA LYS A 105 -13.59 -11.63 1.00
C LYS A 105 -14.18 -12.94 1.52
N ARG A 106 -13.40 -13.79 2.17
CA ARG A 106 -13.90 -15.06 2.73
C ARG A 106 -14.42 -14.85 4.16
N PRO A 107 -15.48 -15.55 4.57
CA PRO A 107 -15.86 -15.64 5.98
C PRO A 107 -14.67 -16.09 6.83
N ASN A 108 -14.46 -15.41 7.97
CA ASN A 108 -13.34 -15.70 8.86
C ASN A 108 -13.84 -15.83 10.30
N SER A 109 -13.65 -16.99 10.90
CA SER A 109 -14.06 -17.32 12.26
C SER A 109 -13.08 -16.86 13.34
N ALA A 110 -11.93 -16.28 12.98
CA ALA A 110 -11.01 -15.73 13.97
C ALA A 110 -11.68 -14.60 14.78
N PRO A 111 -11.30 -14.42 16.07
CA PRO A 111 -12.02 -13.53 16.99
C PRO A 111 -12.27 -12.10 16.48
N PRO A 112 -11.34 -11.44 15.74
CA PRO A 112 -11.58 -10.10 15.22
C PRO A 112 -12.70 -9.99 14.17
N PHE A 113 -13.12 -11.10 13.56
CA PHE A 113 -14.05 -11.09 12.43
C PHE A 113 -15.39 -11.78 12.76
N GLY A 114 -15.41 -12.71 13.73
CA GLY A 114 -16.65 -13.29 14.24
C GLY A 114 -17.51 -13.98 13.18
N GLY A 115 -16.88 -14.67 12.22
CA GLY A 115 -17.54 -15.34 11.10
C GLY A 115 -17.81 -14.45 9.89
N ARG A 116 -17.62 -13.13 10.00
CA ARG A 116 -17.74 -12.18 8.88
C ARG A 116 -16.45 -12.11 8.07
N ARG A 117 -16.50 -11.39 6.95
CA ARG A 117 -15.33 -11.16 6.10
C ARG A 117 -14.45 -10.09 6.74
N ALA A 118 -13.13 -10.18 6.56
CA ALA A 118 -12.23 -9.11 7.00
C ALA A 118 -12.53 -7.78 6.27
N LEU A 119 -12.94 -7.86 5.00
CA LEU A 119 -13.37 -6.72 4.21
C LEU A 119 -14.56 -5.98 4.86
N ASP A 120 -15.54 -6.69 5.44
CA ASP A 120 -16.69 -6.05 6.11
C ASP A 120 -16.23 -5.15 7.26
N ARG A 121 -15.20 -5.58 8.00
CA ARG A 121 -14.60 -4.78 9.06
C ARG A 121 -13.84 -3.59 8.49
N MET A 122 -13.00 -3.80 7.47
CA MET A 122 -12.26 -2.72 6.82
C MET A 122 -13.18 -1.63 6.25
N LEU A 123 -14.37 -2.02 5.78
CA LEU A 123 -15.38 -1.13 5.23
C LEU A 123 -16.27 -0.44 6.27
N ALA A 124 -16.07 -0.69 7.57
CA ALA A 124 -16.69 0.12 8.61
C ALA A 124 -16.21 1.59 8.59
N GLY A 125 -15.10 1.87 7.89
CA GLY A 125 -14.64 3.21 7.54
C GLY A 125 -13.66 3.82 8.54
N ASN A 126 -13.54 3.28 9.76
CA ASN A 126 -12.58 3.78 10.74
C ASN A 126 -11.16 3.26 10.47
N ILE A 127 -10.16 4.10 10.74
CA ILE A 127 -8.76 3.67 10.62
C ILE A 127 -8.42 2.54 11.60
N SER A 128 -9.04 2.52 12.79
CA SER A 128 -8.86 1.48 13.80
C SER A 128 -9.29 0.09 13.31
N ASP A 129 -10.23 0.02 12.37
CA ASP A 129 -10.65 -1.24 11.76
C ASP A 129 -9.57 -1.82 10.85
N LEU A 130 -8.88 -0.98 10.07
CA LEU A 130 -7.70 -1.38 9.30
C LEU A 130 -6.55 -1.80 10.22
N VAL A 131 -6.30 -1.06 11.31
CA VAL A 131 -5.28 -1.40 12.31
C VAL A 131 -5.54 -2.78 12.91
N ALA A 132 -6.79 -3.09 13.26
CA ALA A 132 -7.14 -4.39 13.85
C ALA A 132 -6.88 -5.56 12.89
N VAL A 133 -7.23 -5.41 11.60
CA VAL A 133 -6.92 -6.44 10.59
C VAL A 133 -5.41 -6.60 10.45
N ARG A 134 -4.67 -5.49 10.39
CA ARG A 134 -3.22 -5.51 10.28
C ARG A 134 -2.54 -6.19 11.47
N GLN A 135 -2.95 -5.86 12.69
CA GLN A 135 -2.43 -6.45 13.92
C GLN A 135 -2.69 -7.96 13.99
N TYR A 136 -3.87 -8.40 13.56
CA TYR A 136 -4.18 -9.83 13.49
C TYR A 136 -3.23 -10.57 12.53
N LEU A 137 -3.01 -10.03 11.32
CA LEU A 137 -2.08 -10.64 10.35
C LEU A 137 -0.62 -10.58 10.81
N ASP A 138 -0.23 -9.53 11.52
CA ASP A 138 1.10 -9.40 12.09
C ASP A 138 1.33 -10.45 13.20
N ALA A 139 0.33 -10.69 14.06
CA ALA A 139 0.38 -11.76 15.05
C ALA A 139 0.49 -13.15 14.39
N MET A 140 -0.24 -13.40 13.30
CA MET A 140 -0.17 -14.66 12.56
C MET A 140 1.21 -14.95 11.96
N ARG A 141 2.00 -13.91 11.62
CA ARG A 141 3.35 -14.12 11.09
C ARG A 141 4.40 -14.43 12.16
N GLY A 142 3.99 -14.51 13.43
CA GLY A 142 4.89 -14.58 14.59
C GLY A 142 5.42 -13.21 15.04
N GLY A 143 4.78 -12.13 14.61
CA GLY A 143 5.21 -10.76 14.90
C GLY A 143 4.62 -10.18 16.18
N TRP A 144 5.18 -10.58 17.32
CA TRP A 144 5.40 -9.68 18.45
C TRP A 144 6.87 -9.80 18.82
N ALA A 145 7.67 -8.83 18.40
CA ALA A 145 9.02 -8.58 18.87
C ALA A 145 9.10 -7.10 19.24
#